data_AF-A0A8H5GPW1-F1
#
_entry.id   AF-A0A8H5GPW1-F1
#
_cell.length_a   1.000
_cell.length_b   1.000
_cell.length_c   1.000
_cell.angle_alpha   90.00
_cell.angle_beta   90.00
_cell.angle_gamma   90.00
#
_symmetry.space_group_name_H-M   'P 1'
#
loop_
_entity.id
_entity.type
_entity.pdbx_description
1 polymer ?
#
loop_
_entity_poly.entity_id
_entity_poly.type
_entity_poly.pdbx_seq_one_letter_code
_entity_poly.pdbx_strand_id
1 'polypeptide(L)'
;MGLPSKQQREAIKTLPVARSNQLDSSDYLSSFFVSMLSVISLLLLGPLGTALVAAIGPVADLRIRNAFIQPDGFNRSGVLAGGVLPGPLIAGQKGDNFQLNVINELTDDTMFLSTSIHWHGLFQKGTNWADGP
;
A
#
# COMPACT_ATOMS: atom_id res chain seq x y z
N MET A 1 69.48 2.68 39.00
CA MET A 1 68.15 3.02 39.54
C MET A 1 68.05 4.54 39.54
N GLY A 2 67.51 5.14 38.48
CA GLY A 2 67.45 6.60 38.30
C GLY A 2 66.06 7.11 38.61
N LEU A 3 65.93 7.98 39.62
CA LEU A 3 64.67 8.65 39.94
C LEU A 3 64.30 9.62 38.79
N PRO A 4 63.02 9.70 38.38
CA PRO A 4 62.58 10.60 37.31
C PRO A 4 62.86 12.05 37.68
N SER A 5 63.32 12.84 36.69
CA SER A 5 63.65 14.26 36.87
C SER A 5 62.43 15.08 37.30
N LYS A 6 62.63 16.20 37.99
CA LYS A 6 61.54 17.10 38.43
C LYS A 6 60.62 17.51 37.26
N GLN A 7 61.18 17.61 36.06
CA GLN A 7 60.46 17.95 34.84
C GLN A 7 59.47 16.85 34.40
N GLN A 8 59.80 15.57 34.64
CA GLN A 8 58.90 14.44 34.36
C GLN A 8 57.77 14.30 35.39
N ARG A 9 57.93 14.84 36.61
CA ARG A 9 56.88 14.81 37.65
C ARG A 9 55.78 15.85 37.42
N GLU A 10 56.12 17.01 36.84
CA GLU A 10 55.13 18.04 36.52
C GLU A 10 54.32 17.73 35.26
N ALA A 11 54.90 17.00 34.29
CA ALA A 11 54.19 16.57 33.08
C ALA A 11 53.01 15.61 33.36
N ILE A 12 53.03 14.89 34.48
CA ILE A 12 51.93 13.98 34.87
C ILE A 12 50.76 14.76 35.49
N LYS A 13 50.99 15.93 36.08
CA LYS A 13 49.93 16.73 36.72
C LYS A 13 49.06 17.52 35.73
N THR A 14 49.50 17.65 34.47
CA THR A 14 48.80 18.43 33.45
C THR A 14 48.03 17.58 32.44
N LEU A 15 47.94 16.27 32.64
CA LEU A 15 47.09 15.43 31.79
C LEU A 15 45.62 15.83 32.06
N PRO A 16 44.89 16.34 31.06
CA PRO A 16 43.47 16.63 31.25
C PRO A 16 42.79 15.31 31.59
N VAL A 17 42.16 15.25 32.77
CA VAL A 17 41.26 14.15 33.12
C VAL A 17 40.21 14.14 32.03
N ALA A 18 40.20 13.08 31.20
CA ALA A 18 39.18 12.88 30.20
C ALA A 18 37.83 12.93 30.93
N ARG A 19 37.09 14.03 30.74
CA ARG A 19 35.76 14.20 31.30
C ARG A 19 34.97 13.02 30.74
N SER A 20 34.58 12.09 31.60
CA SER A 20 33.66 11.04 31.21
C SER A 20 32.44 11.74 30.62
N ASN A 21 32.10 11.44 29.36
CA ASN A 21 30.84 11.85 28.76
C ASN A 21 29.73 11.09 29.50
N GLN A 22 29.45 11.53 30.72
CA GLN A 22 28.38 11.00 31.55
C GLN A 22 27.12 11.66 31.04
N LEU A 23 26.37 10.90 30.24
CA LEU A 23 25.09 11.30 29.71
C LEU A 23 24.19 11.71 30.88
N ASP A 24 23.65 12.92 30.80
CA ASP A 24 22.74 13.46 31.80
C ASP A 24 21.36 12.81 31.62
N SER A 25 20.62 12.63 32.71
CA SER A 25 19.19 12.39 32.69
C SER A 25 18.40 13.22 31.67
N SER A 26 18.80 14.47 31.39
CA SER A 26 18.21 15.32 30.36
C SER A 26 18.44 14.82 28.92
N ASP A 27 19.57 14.15 28.66
CA ASP A 27 19.88 13.50 27.37
C ASP A 27 18.98 12.28 27.13
N TYR A 28 18.65 11.55 28.20
CA TYR A 28 17.71 10.42 28.13
C TYR A 28 16.26 10.88 27.93
N LEU A 29 15.85 11.95 28.61
CA LEU A 29 14.52 12.53 28.45
C LEU A 29 14.31 13.08 27.04
N SER A 30 15.27 13.86 26.52
CA SER A 30 15.19 14.42 25.16
C SER A 30 15.17 13.33 24.09
N SER A 31 15.99 12.28 24.24
CA SER A 31 15.99 11.13 23.33
C SER A 31 14.65 10.39 23.33
N PHE A 32 14.00 10.26 24.49
CA PHE A 32 12.68 9.67 24.61
C PHE A 32 11.60 10.51 23.91
N PHE A 33 11.63 11.83 24.09
CA PHE A 33 10.70 12.75 23.42
C PHE A 33 10.88 12.77 21.89
N VAL A 34 12.11 12.79 21.40
CA VAL A 34 12.43 12.76 19.95
C VAL A 34 12.02 11.43 19.33
N SER A 35 12.26 10.31 20.03
CA SER A 35 11.81 8.99 19.58
C SER A 35 10.29 8.88 19.52
N MET A 36 9.58 9.36 20.54
CA MET A 36 8.12 9.37 20.57
C MET A 36 7.53 10.25 19.46
N LEU A 37 8.09 11.44 19.23
CA LEU A 37 7.70 12.33 18.12
C LEU A 37 7.93 11.66 16.75
N SER A 38 9.05 10.96 16.56
CA SER A 38 9.34 10.25 15.31
C SER A 38 8.39 9.09 15.03
N VAL A 39 7.97 8.35 16.07
CA VAL A 39 6.98 7.26 15.94
C VAL A 39 5.60 7.84 15.61
N ILE A 40 5.23 8.97 16.22
CA ILE A 40 3.99 9.69 15.94
C ILE A 40 3.97 10.24 14.51
N SER A 41 5.08 10.79 14.01
CA SER A 41 5.20 11.26 12.62
C SER A 41 5.11 10.13 11.60
N LEU A 42 5.65 8.94 11.89
CA LEU A 42 5.55 7.76 11.00
C LEU A 42 4.11 7.18 10.96
N LEU A 43 3.35 7.32 12.05
CA LEU A 43 1.93 6.95 12.13
C LEU A 43 1.01 7.99 11.46
N LEU A 44 1.35 9.29 11.53
CA LEU A 44 0.59 10.38 10.90
C LEU A 44 0.91 10.55 9.41
N LEU A 45 2.09 10.13 8.96
CA LEU A 45 2.44 9.86 7.55
C LEU A 45 2.32 8.36 7.24
N GLY A 46 1.31 7.68 7.79
CA GLY A 46 0.94 6.33 7.36
C GLY A 46 0.73 6.28 5.84
N PRO A 47 0.93 5.11 5.21
CA PRO A 47 1.06 4.99 3.76
C PRO A 47 -0.15 5.64 3.09
N LEU A 48 0.13 6.57 2.18
CA LEU A 48 -0.84 7.28 1.35
C LEU A 48 -1.72 6.24 0.64
N GLY A 49 -2.89 5.98 1.24
CA GLY A 49 -4.01 5.17 0.75
C GLY A 49 -3.66 4.00 -0.18
N THR A 50 -3.29 2.83 0.37
CA THR A 50 -3.63 1.59 -0.35
C THR A 50 -5.15 1.43 -0.27
N ALA A 51 -5.85 1.89 -1.31
CA ALA A 51 -7.23 1.50 -1.53
C ALA A 51 -7.25 -0.03 -1.70
N LEU A 52 -7.57 -0.74 -0.61
CA LEU A 52 -7.88 -2.15 -0.67
C LEU A 52 -9.16 -2.28 -1.50
N VAL A 53 -9.03 -2.50 -2.81
CA VAL A 53 -10.15 -2.98 -3.60
C VAL A 53 -10.40 -4.39 -3.11
N ALA A 54 -11.47 -4.55 -2.31
CA ALA A 54 -11.88 -5.87 -1.84
C ALA A 54 -12.11 -6.75 -3.08
N ALA A 55 -11.46 -7.91 -3.10
CA ALA A 55 -11.73 -8.90 -4.13
C ALA A 55 -13.18 -9.38 -3.98
N ILE A 56 -13.83 -9.65 -5.11
CA ILE A 56 -15.19 -10.21 -5.15
C ILE A 56 -15.14 -11.67 -5.62
N GLY A 57 -16.16 -12.45 -5.30
CA GLY A 57 -16.28 -13.85 -5.72
C GLY A 57 -16.20 -14.86 -4.58
N PRO A 58 -16.44 -16.16 -4.86
CA PRO A 58 -16.83 -16.70 -6.17
C PRO A 58 -18.29 -16.41 -6.54
N VAL A 59 -19.11 -15.97 -5.57
CA VAL A 59 -20.51 -15.54 -5.77
C VAL A 59 -20.61 -14.04 -5.56
N ALA A 60 -20.95 -13.27 -6.60
CA ALA A 60 -21.02 -11.81 -6.52
C ALA A 60 -21.85 -11.21 -7.67
N ASP A 61 -22.37 -10.00 -7.43
CA ASP A 61 -22.88 -9.14 -8.51
C ASP A 61 -21.73 -8.32 -9.12
N LEU A 62 -21.67 -8.25 -10.45
CA LEU A 62 -20.76 -7.40 -11.20
C LEU A 62 -21.56 -6.40 -12.03
N ARG A 63 -21.66 -5.17 -11.55
CA ARG A 63 -22.39 -4.10 -12.24
C ARG A 63 -21.52 -3.45 -13.32
N ILE A 64 -22.02 -3.39 -14.54
CA ILE A 64 -21.35 -2.73 -15.67
C ILE A 64 -21.99 -1.36 -15.88
N ARG A 65 -21.21 -0.29 -15.74
CA ARG A 65 -21.72 1.10 -15.76
C ARG A 65 -20.82 2.00 -16.60
N ASN A 66 -21.39 3.07 -17.11
CA ASN A 66 -20.62 4.19 -17.61
C ASN A 66 -20.16 5.10 -16.46
N ALA A 67 -18.94 5.61 -16.52
CA ALA A 67 -18.47 6.68 -15.64
C ALA A 67 -17.37 7.50 -16.32
N PHE A 68 -17.26 8.78 -15.95
CA PHE A 68 -16.15 9.63 -16.35
C PHE A 68 -14.89 9.28 -15.57
N ILE A 69 -13.80 9.02 -16.29
CA ILE A 69 -12.50 8.62 -15.76
C ILE A 69 -11.36 9.37 -16.46
N GLN A 70 -10.21 9.47 -15.78
CA GLN A 70 -9.01 10.17 -16.28
C GLN A 70 -7.71 9.43 -15.90
N PRO A 71 -7.54 8.15 -16.28
CA PRO A 71 -6.37 7.35 -15.89
C PRO A 71 -5.04 7.90 -16.42
N ASP A 72 -5.10 8.70 -17.49
CA ASP A 72 -3.97 9.36 -18.14
C ASP A 72 -4.00 10.90 -18.00
N GLY A 73 -4.87 11.42 -17.12
CA GLY A 73 -5.08 12.87 -16.93
C GLY A 73 -6.07 13.52 -17.91
N PHE A 74 -6.66 12.76 -18.85
CA PHE A 74 -7.68 13.27 -19.76
C PHE A 74 -9.05 12.64 -19.48
N ASN A 75 -10.02 13.48 -19.14
CA ASN A 75 -11.36 13.05 -18.78
C ASN A 75 -12.14 12.52 -20.00
N ARG A 76 -12.71 11.32 -19.87
CA ARG A 76 -13.56 10.68 -20.88
C ARG A 76 -14.55 9.72 -20.22
N SER A 77 -15.68 9.47 -20.88
CA SER A 77 -16.61 8.41 -20.49
C SER A 77 -15.96 7.04 -20.76
N GLY A 78 -16.14 6.09 -19.85
CA GLY A 78 -15.67 4.72 -19.99
C GLY A 78 -16.69 3.70 -19.47
N VAL A 79 -16.62 2.48 -19.99
CA VAL A 79 -17.39 1.31 -19.51
C VAL A 79 -16.60 0.60 -18.43
N LEU A 80 -17.13 0.55 -17.22
CA LEU A 80 -16.44 0.05 -16.04
C LEU A 80 -17.17 -1.14 -15.42
N ALA A 81 -16.44 -2.23 -15.23
CA ALA A 81 -16.89 -3.34 -14.40
C ALA A 81 -16.71 -2.96 -12.91
N GLY A 82 -17.80 -2.99 -12.14
CA GLY A 82 -17.79 -2.57 -10.74
C GLY A 82 -17.64 -1.05 -10.52
N GLY A 83 -17.74 -0.24 -11.59
CA GLY A 83 -17.68 1.22 -11.50
C GLY A 83 -16.28 1.81 -11.24
N VAL A 84 -15.22 1.01 -11.32
CA VAL A 84 -13.82 1.43 -11.13
C VAL A 84 -12.93 0.97 -12.29
N LEU A 85 -11.79 1.64 -12.48
CA LEU A 85 -10.77 1.25 -13.45
C LEU A 85 -9.40 1.08 -12.75
N PRO A 86 -8.75 -0.09 -12.83
CA PRO A 86 -9.27 -1.36 -13.34
C PRO A 86 -10.51 -1.84 -12.56
N GLY A 87 -11.29 -2.75 -13.16
CA GLY A 87 -12.39 -3.41 -12.46
C GLY A 87 -11.92 -4.17 -11.21
N PRO A 88 -12.84 -4.56 -10.31
CA PRO A 88 -12.47 -5.26 -9.08
C PRO A 88 -11.78 -6.60 -9.38
N LEU A 89 -10.85 -6.99 -8.51
CA LEU A 89 -10.26 -8.31 -8.57
C LEU A 89 -11.35 -9.35 -8.30
N ILE A 90 -11.55 -10.28 -9.24
CA ILE A 90 -12.39 -11.45 -9.02
C ILE A 90 -11.47 -12.58 -8.55
N ALA A 91 -11.75 -13.11 -7.36
CA ALA A 91 -10.95 -14.14 -6.73
C ALA A 91 -11.80 -15.29 -6.20
N GLY A 92 -11.17 -16.45 -6.09
CA GLY A 92 -11.73 -17.67 -5.53
C GLY A 92 -10.65 -18.75 -5.50
N GLN A 93 -11.00 -19.91 -4.97
CA GLN A 93 -10.11 -21.05 -4.84
C GLN A 93 -10.34 -22.06 -5.97
N LYS A 94 -9.33 -22.90 -6.21
CA LYS A 94 -9.47 -24.01 -7.16
C LYS A 94 -10.62 -24.93 -6.73
N GLY A 95 -11.54 -25.17 -7.65
CA GLY A 95 -12.72 -26.02 -7.41
C GLY A 95 -13.98 -25.25 -7.03
N ASP A 96 -13.88 -23.94 -6.81
CA ASP A 96 -15.06 -23.11 -6.55
C ASP A 96 -15.99 -23.02 -7.76
N ASN A 97 -17.29 -22.95 -7.47
CA ASN A 97 -18.31 -22.65 -8.47
C ASN A 97 -18.56 -21.14 -8.52
N PHE A 98 -18.07 -20.50 -9.57
CA PHE A 98 -18.27 -19.06 -9.78
C PHE A 98 -19.69 -18.76 -10.24
N GLN A 99 -20.38 -17.92 -9.49
CA GLN A 99 -21.72 -17.41 -9.80
C GLN A 99 -21.66 -15.89 -9.82
N LEU A 100 -21.23 -15.36 -10.97
CA LEU A 100 -21.03 -13.94 -11.17
C LEU A 100 -22.21 -13.39 -11.96
N ASN A 101 -23.09 -12.68 -11.27
CA ASN A 101 -24.27 -12.07 -11.88
C ASN A 101 -23.88 -10.73 -12.51
N VAL A 102 -23.81 -10.68 -13.84
CA VAL A 102 -23.48 -9.46 -14.58
C VAL A 102 -24.73 -8.61 -14.75
N ILE A 103 -24.73 -7.42 -14.15
CA ILE A 103 -25.85 -6.48 -14.21
C ILE A 103 -25.46 -5.35 -15.16
N ASN A 104 -26.07 -5.31 -16.34
CA ASN A 104 -25.85 -4.26 -17.32
C ASN A 104 -26.66 -3.00 -16.97
N GLU A 105 -25.96 -1.92 -16.63
CA GLU A 105 -26.52 -0.59 -16.33
C GLU A 105 -25.89 0.48 -17.24
N LEU A 106 -25.50 0.09 -18.46
CA LEU A 106 -24.98 1.00 -19.46
C LEU A 106 -26.08 1.93 -19.99
N THR A 107 -25.79 3.23 -20.04
CA THR A 107 -26.74 4.29 -20.44
C THR A 107 -26.15 5.29 -21.43
N ASP A 108 -24.83 5.29 -21.64
CA ASP A 108 -24.15 6.19 -22.58
C ASP A 108 -24.20 5.61 -24.00
N ASP A 109 -25.02 6.22 -24.87
CA ASP A 109 -25.28 5.76 -26.24
C ASP A 109 -24.16 6.10 -27.24
N THR A 110 -23.13 6.83 -26.81
CA THR A 110 -21.89 7.01 -27.59
C THR A 110 -21.01 5.76 -27.59
N MET A 111 -21.32 4.79 -26.71
CA MET A 111 -20.74 3.44 -26.66
C MET A 111 -21.86 2.38 -26.78
N PHE A 112 -21.49 1.11 -26.96
CA PHE A 112 -22.49 0.04 -26.99
C PHE A 112 -23.21 -0.08 -25.64
N LEU A 113 -24.54 -0.14 -25.68
CA LEU A 113 -25.40 -0.35 -24.50
C LEU A 113 -25.54 -1.84 -24.13
N SER A 114 -25.14 -2.74 -25.01
CA SER A 114 -25.08 -4.18 -24.75
C SER A 114 -23.67 -4.60 -24.36
N THR A 115 -23.56 -5.68 -23.58
CA THR A 115 -22.27 -6.23 -23.16
C THR A 115 -22.34 -7.73 -22.94
N SER A 116 -21.19 -8.39 -23.10
CA SER A 116 -20.92 -9.78 -22.73
C SER A 116 -19.52 -9.84 -22.12
N ILE A 117 -19.31 -10.70 -21.13
CA ILE A 117 -18.05 -10.81 -20.38
C ILE A 117 -17.43 -12.17 -20.63
N HIS A 118 -16.17 -12.17 -21.09
CA HIS A 118 -15.37 -13.38 -21.24
C HIS A 118 -14.43 -13.58 -20.05
N TRP A 119 -14.48 -14.78 -19.46
CA TRP A 119 -13.65 -15.17 -18.32
C TRP A 119 -12.32 -15.76 -18.82
N HIS A 120 -11.43 -14.88 -19.27
CA HIS A 120 -10.20 -15.27 -19.96
C HIS A 120 -9.38 -16.32 -19.20
N GLY A 121 -9.11 -17.45 -19.85
CA GLY A 121 -8.29 -18.54 -19.33
C GLY A 121 -9.06 -19.67 -18.64
N LEU A 122 -10.38 -19.55 -18.47
CA LEU A 122 -11.20 -20.68 -18.00
C LEU A 122 -11.54 -21.62 -19.16
N PHE A 123 -11.42 -22.94 -18.93
CA PHE A 123 -11.73 -23.94 -19.97
C PHE A 123 -13.22 -24.05 -20.31
N GLN A 124 -14.11 -23.63 -19.41
CA GLN A 124 -15.57 -23.70 -19.57
C GLN A 124 -16.09 -25.08 -20.04
N LYS A 125 -15.45 -26.17 -19.59
CA LYS A 125 -15.84 -27.54 -19.99
C LYS A 125 -17.22 -27.87 -19.42
N GLY A 126 -18.21 -28.03 -20.31
CA GLY A 126 -19.61 -28.25 -19.94
C GLY A 126 -20.41 -26.95 -19.68
N THR A 127 -19.76 -25.79 -19.74
CA THR A 127 -20.34 -24.46 -19.51
C THR A 127 -19.97 -23.47 -20.62
N ASN A 128 -19.81 -23.94 -21.87
CA ASN A 128 -19.43 -23.10 -23.02
C ASN A 128 -20.40 -21.91 -23.25
N TRP A 129 -21.67 -22.06 -22.89
CA TRP A 129 -22.66 -20.98 -22.93
C TRP A 129 -22.29 -19.77 -22.03
N ALA A 130 -21.39 -19.95 -21.07
CA ALA A 130 -20.90 -18.92 -20.16
C ALA A 130 -19.52 -18.35 -20.59
N ASP A 131 -19.04 -18.66 -21.80
CA ASP A 131 -17.71 -18.23 -22.26
C ASP A 131 -17.66 -16.75 -22.66
N GLY A 132 -18.73 -16.20 -23.21
CA GLY A 132 -18.85 -14.77 -23.53
C GLY A 132 -19.05 -14.49 -25.03
N PRO A 133 -18.12 -14.91 -25.92
CA PRO A 133 -18.27 -14.81 -27.38
C PRO A 133 -19.30 -15.77 -27.98
#